data_AF-A0A7J2IUI7-F1
#
_entry.id   AF-A0A7J2IUI7-F1
#
_cell.length_a   1.000
_cell.length_b   1.000
_cell.length_c   1.000
_cell.angle_alpha   90.00
_cell.angle_beta   90.00
_cell.angle_gamma   90.00
#
_symmetry.space_group_name_H-M   'P 1'
#
loop_
_entity.id
_entity.type
_entity.pdbx_description
1 polymer ?
#
loop_
_entity_poly.entity_id
_entity_poly.type
_entity_poly.pdbx_seq_one_letter_code
_entity_poly.pdbx_strand_id
1 'polypeptide(L)'
;MPVSWGEAFSAAGSIAAYAFIWYLVGSLVMDLGKAISRGLIPLPIDPIWLSVLGAVVSSLGFFIIVLGIMAAVIKVLAEIIGREVVERLRGRY
;
A
#
# COMPACT_ATOMS: atom_id res chain seq x y z
N MET A 1 22.76 -21.10 -2.36
CA MET A 1 22.57 -21.49 -0.94
C MET A 1 21.07 -21.46 -0.67
N PRO A 2 20.49 -22.42 0.05
CA PRO A 2 19.08 -22.35 0.40
C PRO A 2 18.86 -21.11 1.28
N VAL A 3 18.00 -20.20 0.85
CA VAL A 3 17.59 -19.03 1.63
C VAL A 3 17.09 -19.52 2.98
N SER A 4 17.63 -18.98 4.08
CA SER A 4 17.16 -19.41 5.39
C SER A 4 15.69 -18.99 5.54
N TRP A 5 14.84 -19.88 6.04
CA TRP A 5 13.42 -19.57 6.25
C TRP A 5 13.24 -18.28 7.05
N GLY A 6 14.12 -18.00 8.01
CA GLY A 6 14.12 -16.76 8.79
C GLY A 6 14.32 -15.48 7.97
N GLU A 7 15.21 -15.48 6.97
CA GLU A 7 15.41 -14.34 6.09
C GLU A 7 14.21 -14.12 5.15
N ALA A 8 13.64 -15.21 4.62
CA ALA A 8 12.44 -15.14 3.81
C ALA A 8 11.24 -14.59 4.61
N PHE A 9 11.06 -15.03 5.86
CA PHE A 9 10.01 -14.52 6.75
C PHE A 9 10.23 -13.07 7.17
N SER A 10 11.48 -12.66 7.41
CA SER A 10 11.81 -11.27 7.74
C SER A 10 11.53 -10.33 6.57
N ALA A 11 11.91 -10.72 5.34
CA ALA A 11 11.60 -9.98 4.13
C ALA A 11 10.07 -9.89 3.88
N ALA A 12 9.36 -11.02 4.01
CA ALA A 12 7.90 -11.05 3.89
C ALA A 12 7.20 -10.20 4.96
N GLY A 13 7.71 -10.21 6.20
CA GLY A 13 7.20 -9.39 7.30
C GLY A 13 7.35 -7.89 7.04
N SER A 14 8.48 -7.46 6.46
CA SER A 14 8.69 -6.07 6.06
C SER A 14 7.70 -5.65 4.97
N ILE A 15 7.51 -6.48 3.93
CA ILE A 15 6.50 -6.23 2.87
C ILE A 15 5.11 -6.13 3.49
N ALA A 16 4.75 -7.07 4.36
CA ALA A 16 3.44 -7.12 4.99
C ALA A 16 3.19 -5.87 5.85
N ALA A 17 4.17 -5.41 6.62
CA ALA A 17 4.05 -4.19 7.43
C ALA A 17 3.85 -2.93 6.57
N TYR A 18 4.64 -2.77 5.50
CA TYR A 18 4.48 -1.64 4.58
C TYR A 18 3.15 -1.69 3.82
N ALA A 19 2.77 -2.86 3.31
CA ALA A 19 1.51 -3.08 2.63
C ALA A 19 0.32 -2.79 3.57
N PHE A 20 0.43 -3.18 4.84
CA PHE A 20 -0.60 -2.93 5.85
C PHE A 20 -0.80 -1.43 6.12
N ILE A 21 0.28 -0.64 6.20
CA ILE A 21 0.19 0.82 6.36
C ILE A 21 -0.57 1.43 5.18
N TRP A 22 -0.21 1.07 3.95
CA TRP A 22 -0.88 1.58 2.76
C TRP A 22 -2.32 1.13 2.64
N TYR A 23 -2.61 -0.11 3.05
CA TYR A 23 -3.97 -0.61 3.15
C TYR A 23 -4.79 0.24 4.12
N LEU A 24 -4.26 0.54 5.32
CA LEU A 24 -4.95 1.35 6.32
C LEU A 24 -5.20 2.79 5.87
N VAL A 25 -4.19 3.43 5.26
CA VAL A 25 -4.34 4.78 4.71
C VAL A 25 -5.38 4.79 3.59
N GLY A 26 -5.29 3.85 2.65
CA GLY A 26 -6.22 3.76 1.53
C GLY A 26 -7.64 3.38 1.96
N SER A 27 -7.80 2.53 2.99
CA SER A 27 -9.12 2.17 3.53
C SER A 27 -9.80 3.35 4.21
N LEU A 28 -9.05 4.19 4.95
CA LEU A 28 -9.59 5.41 5.56
C LEU A 28 -10.11 6.38 4.49
N VAL A 29 -9.34 6.60 3.43
CA VAL A 29 -9.78 7.43 2.30
C VAL A 29 -10.99 6.80 1.60
N MET A 30 -10.99 5.49 1.43
CA MET A 30 -12.08 4.79 0.77
C MET A 30 -13.39 4.88 1.56
N ASP A 31 -13.33 4.70 2.87
CA ASP A 31 -14.48 4.79 3.78
C ASP A 31 -14.98 6.24 3.92
N LEU A 32 -14.10 7.23 3.82
CA LEU A 32 -14.50 8.63 3.71
C LEU A 32 -15.35 8.85 2.44
N GLY A 33 -14.93 8.31 1.29
CA GLY A 33 -15.73 8.37 0.05
C GLY A 33 -17.09 7.67 0.18
N LYS A 34 -17.15 6.55 0.91
CA LYS A 34 -18.43 5.88 1.22
C LYS A 34 -19.31 6.73 2.15
N ALA A 35 -18.72 7.41 3.13
CA ALA A 35 -19.46 8.28 4.03
C ALA A 35 -20.05 9.50 3.30
N ILE A 36 -19.29 10.09 2.37
CA ILE A 36 -19.75 11.19 1.50
C ILE A 36 -20.91 10.72 0.62
N SER A 37 -20.74 9.61 -0.11
CA SER A 37 -21.78 9.08 -1.02
C SER A 37 -23.07 8.67 -0.30
N ARG A 38 -22.98 8.27 0.97
CA ARG A 38 -24.15 7.96 1.83
C ARG A 38 -24.79 9.21 2.45
N GLY A 39 -24.25 10.40 2.21
CA GLY A 39 -24.76 11.65 2.80
C GLY A 39 -24.54 11.75 4.31
N LEU A 40 -23.60 10.98 4.88
CA LEU A 40 -23.27 11.07 6.30
C LEU A 40 -22.53 12.37 6.64
N ILE A 41 -21.96 13.03 5.63
CA ILE A 41 -21.35 14.35 5.73
C ILE A 41 -22.31 15.36 5.09
N PRO A 42 -22.87 16.30 5.88
CA PRO A 42 -23.78 17.30 5.34
C PRO A 42 -23.00 18.29 4.49
N LEU A 43 -23.14 18.18 3.17
CA LEU A 43 -22.55 19.06 2.18
C LEU A 43 -23.68 19.70 1.35
N PRO A 44 -23.58 20.99 0.99
CA PRO A 44 -24.60 21.70 0.20
C PRO A 44 -24.50 21.34 -1.30
N ILE A 45 -24.62 20.06 -1.62
CA ILE A 45 -24.43 19.51 -2.97
C ILE A 45 -25.56 18.51 -3.24
N ASP A 46 -26.08 18.47 -4.47
CA ASP A 46 -27.13 17.53 -4.84
C ASP A 46 -26.72 16.06 -4.65
N PRO A 47 -27.68 15.14 -4.38
CA PRO A 47 -27.40 13.73 -4.11
C PRO A 47 -26.62 13.00 -5.23
N ILE A 48 -26.86 13.38 -6.49
CA ILE A 48 -26.14 12.80 -7.64
C ILE A 48 -24.66 13.17 -7.58
N TRP A 49 -24.36 14.44 -7.32
CA TRP A 49 -22.99 14.94 -7.23
C TRP A 49 -22.28 14.44 -5.97
N LEU A 50 -22.99 14.24 -4.86
CA LEU A 50 -22.45 13.55 -3.67
C LEU A 50 -22.04 12.11 -3.98
N SER A 51 -22.86 11.40 -4.75
CA SER A 51 -22.55 10.02 -5.18
C SER A 51 -21.31 9.99 -6.07
N VAL A 52 -21.19 10.91 -7.03
CA VAL A 52 -20.02 11.03 -7.91
C VAL A 52 -18.77 11.38 -7.10
N LEU A 53 -18.84 12.39 -6.24
CA LEU A 53 -17.72 12.80 -5.38
C LEU A 53 -17.26 11.65 -4.48
N GLY A 54 -18.21 10.97 -3.83
CA GLY A 54 -17.91 9.81 -2.99
C GLY A 54 -17.26 8.68 -3.78
N ALA A 55 -17.72 8.39 -4.99
CA ALA A 55 -17.11 7.39 -5.86
C ALA A 55 -15.68 7.77 -6.28
N VAL A 56 -15.42 9.05 -6.59
CA VAL A 56 -14.06 9.54 -6.90
C VAL A 56 -13.13 9.40 -5.71
N VAL A 57 -13.55 9.86 -4.53
CA VAL A 57 -12.76 9.74 -3.28
C VAL A 57 -12.52 8.27 -2.94
N SER A 58 -13.52 7.40 -3.07
CA SER A 58 -13.35 5.96 -2.83
C SER A 58 -12.38 5.32 -3.82
N SER A 59 -12.44 5.72 -5.10
CA SER A 59 -11.51 5.25 -6.13
C SER A 59 -10.07 5.69 -5.84
N LEU A 60 -9.86 6.92 -5.36
CA LEU A 60 -8.55 7.39 -4.90
C LEU A 60 -8.01 6.51 -3.75
N GLY A 61 -8.87 6.17 -2.78
CA GLY A 61 -8.52 5.23 -1.72
C GLY A 61 -8.04 3.88 -2.27
N PHE A 62 -8.76 3.31 -3.24
CA PHE A 62 -8.34 2.08 -3.92
C PHE A 62 -6.97 2.21 -4.60
N PHE A 63 -6.74 3.29 -5.36
CA PHE A 63 -5.44 3.51 -6.01
C PHE A 63 -4.30 3.67 -5.01
N ILE A 64 -4.54 4.32 -3.86
CA ILE A 64 -3.54 4.42 -2.79
C ILE A 64 -3.15 3.03 -2.27
N ILE A 65 -4.12 2.13 -2.08
CA ILE A 65 -3.84 0.75 -1.65
C ILE A 65 -2.97 0.05 -2.69
N VAL A 66 -3.41 0.04 -3.95
CA VAL A 66 -2.72 -0.70 -5.03
C VAL A 66 -1.30 -0.16 -5.24
N LEU A 67 -1.16 1.16 -5.40
CA LEU A 67 0.15 1.79 -5.63
C LEU A 67 1.05 1.67 -4.40
N GLY A 68 0.49 1.78 -3.20
CA GLY A 68 1.24 1.63 -1.96
C GLY A 68 1.78 0.22 -1.76
N ILE A 69 0.98 -0.81 -2.06
CA ILE A 69 1.43 -2.21 -2.04
C ILE A 69 2.52 -2.44 -3.09
N MET A 70 2.34 -1.94 -4.32
CA MET A 70 3.37 -2.03 -5.36
C MET A 70 4.68 -1.36 -4.93
N ALA A 71 4.60 -0.17 -4.32
CA ALA A 71 5.76 0.54 -3.80
C ALA A 71 6.47 -0.26 -2.68
N ALA A 72 5.70 -0.90 -1.79
CA ALA A 72 6.25 -1.76 -0.74
C ALA A 72 7.03 -2.95 -1.30
N VAL A 73 6.46 -3.62 -2.32
CA VAL A 73 7.11 -4.75 -3.00
C VAL A 73 8.40 -4.30 -3.69
N ILE A 74 8.35 -3.21 -4.48
CA ILE A 74 9.52 -2.68 -5.19
C ILE A 74 10.62 -2.29 -4.21
N LYS A 75 10.26 -1.63 -3.10
CA LYS A 75 11.21 -1.23 -2.06
C LYS A 75 11.95 -2.44 -1.48
N VAL A 76 11.22 -3.45 -1.03
CA VAL A 76 11.85 -4.62 -0.38
C VAL A 76 12.68 -5.42 -1.39
N LEU A 77 12.21 -5.56 -2.64
CA LEU A 77 13.03 -6.17 -3.69
C LEU A 77 14.34 -5.41 -3.92
N ALA A 78 14.30 -4.08 -3.98
CA ALA A 78 15.50 -3.25 -4.12
C ALA A 78 16.48 -3.42 -2.94
N GLU A 79 15.97 -3.51 -1.72
CA GLU A 79 16.79 -3.76 -0.52
C GLU A 79 17.43 -5.15 -0.50
N ILE A 80 16.73 -6.17 -1.00
CA ILE A 80 17.26 -7.54 -1.12
C ILE A 80 18.35 -7.58 -2.19
N ILE A 81 18.09 -7.04 -3.39
CA ILE A 81 19.06 -6.99 -4.48
C ILE A 81 20.30 -6.19 -4.05
N GLY A 82 20.11 -5.06 -3.36
CA GLY A 82 21.21 -4.25 -2.85
C GLY A 82 22.10 -5.01 -1.86
N ARG A 83 21.51 -5.80 -0.95
CA ARG A 83 22.26 -6.66 -0.02
C ARG A 83 23.08 -7.72 -0.77
N GLU A 84 22.45 -8.43 -1.71
CA GLU A 84 23.10 -9.45 -2.53
C GLU A 84 24.29 -8.88 -3.32
N VAL A 85 24.14 -7.72 -3.94
CA VAL A 85 25.22 -7.06 -4.69
C VAL A 85 26.38 -6.68 -3.77
N VAL A 86 26.10 -6.13 -2.58
CA VAL A 86 27.13 -5.75 -1.61
C VAL A 86 27.90 -6.98 -1.09
N GLU A 87 27.23 -8.09 -0.85
CA GLU A 87 27.88 -9.34 -0.42
C GLU A 87 28.83 -9.89 -1.48
N ARG A 88 28.41 -9.89 -2.75
CA ARG A 88 29.26 -10.29 -3.88
C ARG A 88 30.47 -9.38 -4.04
N LEU A 89 30.31 -8.07 -3.90
CA LEU A 89 31.40 -7.09 -4.01
C LEU A 89 32.40 -7.18 -2.85
N ARG A 90 31.97 -7.62 -1.66
CA ARG A 90 32.84 -7.82 -0.50
C ARG A 90 33.69 -9.09 -0.56
N GLY A 91 33.62 -9.84 -1.66
CA GLY A 91 34.46 -11.03 -1.87
C GLY A 91 34.17 -12.17 -0.89
N ARG A 92 33.00 -12.17 -0.23
CA ARG A 92 32.55 -13.30 0.58
C ARG A 92 31.95 -14.36 -0.34
N TYR A 93 32.83 -15.13 -0.96
CA TYR A 93 32.57 -16.48 -1.43
C TYR A 93 33.42 -17.45 -0.60
#